data_AF-A0A9P1HPQ4-F1
#
_entry.id   AF-A0A9P1HPQ4-F1
#
_cell.length_a   1.000
_cell.length_b   1.000
_cell.length_c   1.000
_cell.angle_alpha   90.00
_cell.angle_beta   90.00
_cell.angle_gamma   90.00
#
_symmetry.space_group_name_H-M   'P 1'
#
loop_
_entity.id
_entity.type
_entity.pdbx_description
1 polymer ?
#
loop_
_entity_poly.entity_id
_entity_poly.type
_entity_poly.pdbx_seq_one_letter_code
_entity_poly.pdbx_strand_id
1 'polypeptide(L)'
;MKSLFQENQLVIFCDDTTPRYTTCMCVLDYDTVVVGDKFGNISILRLPEKINEDIQEDPTAHRSLWDRGALNGASQKLELQTVFYAGDMITSLQKTSLVPGASDCIVYTTIGGAIGILVPFISKDEHAFFQNLEMHVRSEFPPLCGRDHLAFRSYYHPCKDVVDGDLCEQFGLMDISKQREISEELDKTVSEISKKLEDIRTRYAF
;
A
#
# COMPACT_ATOMS: atom_id res chain seq x y z
N MET A 1 48.90 -0.78 2.05
CA MET A 1 47.85 -1.67 2.60
C MET A 1 47.20 -0.93 3.76
N LYS A 2 46.24 -0.03 3.47
CA LYS A 2 45.48 0.65 4.54
C LYS A 2 44.49 -0.39 5.06
N SER A 3 44.62 -0.80 6.31
CA SER A 3 43.60 -1.61 6.97
C SER A 3 42.32 -0.79 6.98
N LEU A 4 41.28 -1.29 6.30
CA LEU A 4 39.91 -0.83 6.48
C LEU A 4 39.55 -1.14 7.92
N PHE A 5 39.74 -0.17 8.82
CA PHE A 5 39.05 -0.21 10.09
C PHE A 5 37.57 -0.11 9.74
N GLN A 6 36.86 -1.24 9.79
CA GLN A 6 35.41 -1.22 9.93
C GLN A 6 35.15 -0.59 11.29
N GLU A 7 34.92 0.72 11.30
CA GLU A 7 34.40 1.39 12.48
C GLU A 7 33.00 0.81 12.74
N ASN A 8 32.78 0.29 13.95
CA ASN A 8 31.50 -0.28 14.38
C ASN A 8 30.47 0.86 14.58
N GLN A 9 30.13 1.56 13.50
CA GLN A 9 29.32 2.76 13.50
C GLN A 9 27.97 2.50 12.82
N LEU A 10 26.90 3.00 13.44
CA LEU A 10 25.57 3.07 12.86
C LEU A 10 25.36 4.49 12.33
N VAL A 11 25.05 4.62 11.03
CA VAL A 11 24.85 5.91 10.36
C VAL A 11 23.40 6.02 9.91
N ILE A 12 22.72 7.09 10.33
CA ILE A 12 21.39 7.44 9.81
C ILE A 12 21.62 8.25 8.55
N PHE A 13 21.25 7.69 7.40
CA PHE A 13 21.40 8.35 6.11
C PHE A 13 20.08 8.83 5.52
N CYS A 14 18.93 8.27 5.95
CA CYS A 14 17.60 8.57 5.42
C CYS A 14 16.52 8.54 6.51
N ASP A 15 15.50 9.37 6.38
CA ASP A 15 14.31 9.44 7.25
C ASP A 15 13.04 9.80 6.45
N ASP A 16 11.86 9.69 7.07
CA ASP A 16 10.58 10.10 6.46
C ASP A 16 10.35 11.61 6.67
N THR A 17 9.58 12.22 5.77
CA THR A 17 9.16 13.63 5.84
C THR A 17 7.89 13.83 6.64
N THR A 18 7.10 12.77 6.81
CA THR A 18 5.78 12.83 7.47
C THR A 18 5.81 12.10 8.81
N PRO A 19 5.33 12.71 9.91
CA PRO A 19 5.27 12.00 11.19
C PRO A 19 4.23 10.88 11.13
N ARG A 20 4.67 9.65 11.44
CA ARG A 20 3.80 8.47 11.55
C ARG A 20 3.91 7.90 12.95
N TYR A 21 2.77 7.63 13.57
CA TYR A 21 2.70 7.04 14.91
C TYR A 21 2.80 5.52 14.79
N THR A 22 3.94 5.07 14.28
CA THR A 22 4.19 3.69 13.86
C THR A 22 3.94 2.69 14.98
N THR A 23 3.16 1.66 14.68
CA THR A 23 2.86 0.55 15.59
C THR A 23 3.56 -0.73 15.13
N CYS A 24 3.67 -0.94 13.82
CA CYS A 24 4.35 -2.08 13.22
C CYS A 24 4.92 -1.72 11.85
N MET A 25 5.90 -2.51 11.40
CA MET A 25 6.51 -2.38 10.08
C MET A 25 6.92 -3.74 9.53
N CYS A 26 7.02 -3.85 8.21
CA CYS A 26 7.53 -5.03 7.53
C CYS A 26 8.41 -4.60 6.34
N VAL A 27 9.56 -5.23 6.21
CA VAL A 27 10.46 -5.04 5.06
C VAL A 27 9.89 -5.82 3.88
N LEU A 28 9.62 -5.14 2.77
CA LEU A 28 9.05 -5.75 1.57
C LEU A 28 10.14 -6.26 0.62
N ASP A 29 11.20 -5.47 0.46
CA ASP A 29 12.40 -5.75 -0.32
C ASP A 29 13.58 -4.94 0.24
N TYR A 30 14.65 -4.75 -0.53
CA TYR A 30 15.86 -4.07 -0.07
C TYR A 30 15.65 -2.58 0.25
N ASP A 31 14.77 -1.91 -0.49
CA ASP A 31 14.61 -0.45 -0.46
C ASP A 31 13.21 0.00 -0.05
N THR A 32 12.29 -0.93 0.19
CA THR A 32 10.88 -0.65 0.47
C THR A 32 10.41 -1.27 1.79
N VAL A 33 9.70 -0.46 2.58
CA VAL A 33 9.05 -0.88 3.83
C VAL A 33 7.57 -0.54 3.81
N VAL A 34 6.75 -1.41 4.39
CA VAL A 34 5.37 -1.09 4.75
C VAL A 34 5.28 -0.76 6.24
N VAL A 35 4.50 0.26 6.55
CA VAL A 35 4.34 0.83 7.89
C VAL A 35 2.86 0.92 8.23
N GLY A 36 2.51 0.42 9.42
CA GLY A 36 1.19 0.57 10.02
C GLY A 36 1.28 1.54 11.19
N ASP A 37 0.22 2.34 11.41
CA ASP A 37 0.21 3.32 12.50
C ASP A 37 -0.99 3.19 13.45
N LYS A 38 -0.86 3.90 14.59
CA LYS A 38 -1.86 3.98 15.65
C LYS A 38 -3.23 4.47 15.17
N PHE A 39 -3.24 5.31 14.13
CA PHE A 39 -4.46 5.94 13.65
C PHE A 39 -5.20 5.09 12.64
N GLY A 40 -4.55 4.05 12.10
CA GLY A 40 -5.14 3.10 11.15
C GLY A 40 -4.75 3.35 9.71
N ASN A 41 -3.65 4.06 9.46
CA ASN A 41 -3.07 4.15 8.13
C ASN A 41 -2.09 3.00 7.89
N ILE A 42 -2.07 2.53 6.65
CA ILE A 42 -1.00 1.71 6.08
C ILE A 42 -0.28 2.56 5.04
N SER A 43 1.05 2.56 5.05
CA SER A 43 1.87 3.33 4.11
C SER A 43 3.05 2.52 3.61
N ILE A 44 3.35 2.65 2.32
CA ILE A 44 4.54 2.04 1.72
C ILE A 44 5.53 3.15 1.41
N LEU A 45 6.72 3.03 1.98
CA LEU A 45 7.82 3.98 1.85
C LEU A 45 8.96 3.31 1.12
N ARG A 46 9.56 4.02 0.17
CA ARG A 46 10.69 3.53 -0.62
C ARG A 46 11.85 4.50 -0.60
N LEU A 47 13.06 3.97 -0.58
CA LEU A 47 14.27 4.76 -0.79
C LEU A 47 14.35 5.21 -2.27
N PRO A 48 14.61 6.49 -2.57
CA PRO A 48 14.86 6.95 -3.93
C PRO A 48 15.99 6.17 -4.62
N GLU A 49 15.82 5.84 -5.91
CA GLU A 49 16.76 4.99 -6.68
C GLU A 49 18.21 5.50 -6.61
N LYS A 50 18.42 6.80 -6.83
CA LYS A 50 19.74 7.42 -6.78
C LYS A 50 20.47 7.18 -5.45
N ILE A 51 19.73 7.17 -4.35
CA ILE A 51 20.28 7.04 -3.00
C ILE A 51 20.64 5.58 -2.73
N ASN A 52 19.85 4.65 -3.27
CA ASN A 52 20.17 3.23 -3.25
C ASN A 52 21.50 2.94 -3.98
N GLU A 53 21.71 3.55 -5.16
CA GLU A 53 22.98 3.45 -5.89
C GLU A 53 24.17 4.00 -5.08
N ASP A 54 24.02 5.20 -4.50
CA ASP A 54 25.06 5.85 -3.69
C ASP A 54 25.49 4.97 -2.48
N ILE A 55 24.55 4.27 -1.84
CA ILE A 55 24.82 3.37 -0.70
C ILE A 55 25.51 2.08 -1.16
N GLN A 56 25.14 1.55 -2.33
CA GLN A 56 25.82 0.38 -2.88
C GLN A 56 27.28 0.69 -3.24
N GLU A 57 27.55 1.91 -3.71
CA GLU A 57 28.92 2.39 -3.99
C GLU A 57 29.72 2.71 -2.73
N ASP A 58 29.09 3.30 -1.70
CA ASP A 58 29.69 3.59 -0.39
C ASP A 58 28.83 3.05 0.78
N PRO A 59 28.97 1.75 1.12
CA PRO A 59 28.19 1.13 2.19
C PRO A 59 28.50 1.68 3.58
N THR A 60 29.61 2.40 3.73
CA THR A 60 29.97 3.02 5.00
C THR A 60 29.23 4.34 5.24
N ALA A 61 28.50 4.83 4.23
CA ALA A 61 27.79 6.10 4.25
C ALA A 61 28.67 7.26 4.74
N HIS A 62 29.99 7.19 4.48
CA HIS A 62 30.94 8.20 4.93
C HIS A 62 30.59 9.56 4.34
N ARG A 63 30.08 9.59 3.10
CA ARG A 63 29.56 10.83 2.48
C ARG A 63 28.39 11.43 3.25
N SER A 64 27.46 10.60 3.75
CA SER A 64 26.27 11.04 4.49
C SER A 64 26.60 11.61 5.87
N LEU A 65 27.73 11.21 6.50
CA LEU A 65 28.17 11.75 7.79
C LEU A 65 28.54 13.25 7.73
N TRP A 66 28.98 13.73 6.57
CA TRP A 66 29.41 15.12 6.38
C TRP A 66 28.35 15.99 5.71
N ASP A 67 27.26 15.37 5.24
CA ASP A 67 26.17 16.07 4.61
C ASP A 67 25.39 16.87 5.64
N ARG A 68 25.02 18.11 5.28
CA ARG A 68 24.12 18.90 6.13
C ARG A 68 22.75 18.24 6.08
N GLY A 69 22.25 17.82 7.25
CA GLY A 69 20.92 17.26 7.38
C GLY A 69 19.83 18.13 6.76
N ALA A 70 18.82 17.51 6.16
CA ALA A 70 17.66 18.20 5.61
C ALA A 70 16.50 18.14 6.61
N LEU A 71 15.74 19.24 6.74
CA LEU A 71 14.56 19.31 7.61
C LEU A 71 14.82 18.91 9.08
N ASN A 72 15.97 19.27 9.64
CA ASN A 72 16.42 18.87 10.99
C ASN A 72 16.55 17.34 11.19
N GLY A 73 16.77 16.60 10.11
CA GLY A 73 16.94 15.14 10.13
C GLY A 73 18.04 14.68 9.17
N ALA A 74 17.88 13.49 8.61
CA ALA A 74 18.83 12.96 7.65
C ALA A 74 18.88 13.79 6.36
N SER A 75 19.96 13.69 5.58
CA SER A 75 20.09 14.41 4.31
C SER A 75 19.14 13.88 3.24
N GLN A 76 18.87 12.57 3.29
CA GLN A 76 18.00 11.87 2.35
C GLN A 76 16.61 11.64 2.93
N LYS A 77 15.59 11.62 2.04
CA LYS A 77 14.20 11.42 2.41
C LYS A 77 13.57 10.24 1.69
N LEU A 78 12.76 9.49 2.41
CA LEU A 78 11.94 8.42 1.83
C LEU A 78 10.83 9.00 0.93
N GLU A 79 10.52 8.27 -0.13
CA GLU A 79 9.38 8.55 -0.99
C GLU A 79 8.16 7.74 -0.57
N LEU A 80 7.03 8.42 -0.41
CA LEU A 80 5.74 7.78 -0.19
C LEU A 80 5.24 7.17 -1.50
N GLN A 81 5.18 5.84 -1.58
CA GLN A 81 4.64 5.12 -2.72
C GLN A 81 3.12 4.97 -2.60
N THR A 82 2.65 4.55 -1.43
CA THR A 82 1.24 4.18 -1.23
C THR A 82 0.78 4.62 0.15
N VAL A 83 -0.45 5.10 0.28
CA VAL A 83 -1.10 5.31 1.58
C VAL A 83 -2.58 4.99 1.51
N PHE A 84 -3.07 4.30 2.54
CA PHE A 84 -4.45 3.86 2.64
C PHE A 84 -4.92 3.89 4.09
N TYR A 85 -6.11 4.44 4.31
CA TYR A 85 -6.76 4.41 5.62
C TYR A 85 -7.63 3.16 5.77
N ALA A 86 -7.20 2.22 6.62
CA ALA A 86 -7.92 0.99 6.89
C ALA A 86 -9.16 1.22 7.75
N GLY A 87 -9.14 2.23 8.64
CA GLY A 87 -10.25 2.53 9.56
C GLY A 87 -10.02 2.09 11.01
N ASP A 88 -8.97 1.32 11.27
CA ASP A 88 -8.65 0.80 12.60
C ASP A 88 -7.14 0.64 12.79
N MET A 89 -6.67 0.70 14.03
CA MET A 89 -5.25 0.65 14.37
C MET A 89 -4.59 -0.62 13.86
N ILE A 90 -3.51 -0.48 13.10
CA ILE A 90 -2.76 -1.62 12.57
C ILE A 90 -1.86 -2.20 13.67
N THR A 91 -1.94 -3.51 13.90
CA THR A 91 -1.21 -4.20 14.98
C THR A 91 -0.10 -5.10 14.48
N SER A 92 -0.22 -5.65 13.26
CA SER A 92 0.85 -6.41 12.61
C SER A 92 0.81 -6.25 11.10
N LEU A 93 1.97 -6.42 10.46
CA LEU A 93 2.16 -6.44 9.02
C LEU A 93 3.10 -7.59 8.68
N GLN A 94 2.75 -8.38 7.67
CA GLN A 94 3.57 -9.49 7.22
C GLN A 94 3.45 -9.69 5.71
N LYS A 95 4.59 -9.64 5.01
CA LYS A 95 4.70 -10.11 3.62
C LYS A 95 4.72 -11.64 3.61
N THR A 96 3.76 -12.27 2.95
CA THR A 96 3.69 -13.73 2.85
C THR A 96 2.78 -14.19 1.72
N SER A 97 2.87 -15.47 1.38
CA SER A 97 1.97 -16.15 0.45
C SER A 97 1.01 -17.02 1.26
N LEU A 98 -0.30 -16.78 1.13
CA LEU A 98 -1.33 -17.50 1.89
C LEU A 98 -1.68 -18.86 1.29
N VAL A 99 -1.41 -19.06 0.00
CA VAL A 99 -1.72 -20.27 -0.75
C VAL A 99 -0.43 -20.80 -1.39
N PRO A 100 -0.11 -22.10 -1.30
CA PRO A 100 1.06 -22.64 -1.96
C PRO A 100 1.10 -22.30 -3.46
N GLY A 101 2.17 -21.62 -3.89
CA GLY A 101 2.36 -21.21 -5.29
C GLY A 101 1.73 -19.86 -5.66
N ALA A 102 1.00 -19.21 -4.75
CA ALA A 102 0.50 -17.86 -4.95
C ALA A 102 1.61 -16.81 -4.79
N SER A 103 1.39 -15.64 -5.40
CA SER A 103 2.26 -14.48 -5.21
C SER A 103 2.15 -13.93 -3.79
N ASP A 104 3.21 -13.27 -3.32
CA ASP A 104 3.21 -12.63 -2.02
C ASP A 104 2.18 -11.50 -1.95
N CYS A 105 1.54 -11.38 -0.80
CA CYS A 105 0.69 -10.26 -0.40
C CYS A 105 1.16 -9.69 0.93
N ILE A 106 0.64 -8.53 1.31
CA ILE A 106 0.86 -7.97 2.65
C ILE A 106 -0.38 -8.28 3.48
N VAL A 107 -0.23 -9.14 4.48
CA VAL A 107 -1.27 -9.41 5.48
C VAL A 107 -1.15 -8.38 6.60
N TYR A 108 -2.26 -7.79 7.00
CA TYR A 108 -2.32 -6.90 8.16
C TYR A 108 -3.41 -7.33 9.14
N THR A 109 -3.16 -7.06 10.42
CA THR A 109 -4.18 -7.21 11.47
C THR A 109 -4.46 -5.87 12.12
N THR A 110 -5.66 -5.75 12.69
CA THR A 110 -6.09 -4.55 13.41
C THR A 110 -6.47 -4.87 14.86
N ILE A 111 -6.48 -3.84 15.72
CA ILE A 111 -6.86 -4.00 17.13
C ILE A 111 -8.31 -4.47 17.32
N GLY A 112 -9.21 -4.09 16.41
CA GLY A 112 -10.61 -4.54 16.37
C GLY A 112 -10.79 -5.97 15.87
N GLY A 113 -9.71 -6.67 15.52
CA GLY A 113 -9.71 -8.07 15.12
C GLY A 113 -9.90 -8.32 13.62
N ALA A 114 -9.94 -7.27 12.78
CA ALA A 114 -9.94 -7.45 11.34
C ALA A 114 -8.59 -7.97 10.84
N ILE A 115 -8.64 -8.91 9.90
CA ILE A 115 -7.49 -9.42 9.14
C ILE A 115 -7.74 -9.04 7.69
N GLY A 116 -6.85 -8.24 7.12
CA GLY A 116 -6.95 -7.81 5.72
C GLY A 116 -5.67 -8.13 4.95
N ILE A 117 -5.76 -8.00 3.63
CA ILE A 117 -4.61 -8.18 2.73
C ILE A 117 -4.51 -7.00 1.76
N LEU A 118 -3.29 -6.63 1.42
CA LEU A 118 -2.98 -5.78 0.26
C LEU A 118 -2.33 -6.65 -0.80
N VAL A 119 -2.91 -6.64 -1.99
CA VAL A 119 -2.47 -7.46 -3.12
C VAL A 119 -1.91 -6.56 -4.24
N PRO A 120 -0.76 -6.91 -4.82
CA PRO A 120 -0.24 -6.17 -5.98
C PRO A 120 -1.03 -6.56 -7.24
N PHE A 121 -1.33 -5.60 -8.10
CA PHE A 121 -1.87 -5.88 -9.43
C PHE A 121 -0.80 -6.46 -10.36
N ILE A 122 -1.19 -7.37 -11.24
CA ILE A 122 -0.25 -7.99 -12.21
C ILE A 122 0.01 -7.07 -13.40
N SER A 123 -0.98 -6.26 -13.78
CA SER A 123 -0.89 -5.37 -14.93
C SER A 123 -1.55 -4.02 -14.66
N LYS A 124 -1.12 -3.02 -15.44
CA LYS A 124 -1.75 -1.68 -15.43
C LYS A 124 -3.22 -1.76 -15.88
N ASP A 125 -3.54 -2.67 -16.79
CA ASP A 125 -4.91 -2.86 -17.27
C ASP A 125 -5.81 -3.45 -16.17
N GLU A 126 -5.28 -4.35 -15.33
CA GLU A 126 -6.01 -4.88 -14.17
C GLU A 126 -6.24 -3.76 -13.14
N HIS A 127 -5.21 -2.98 -12.82
CA HIS A 127 -5.35 -1.81 -11.94
C HIS A 127 -6.39 -0.81 -12.47
N ALA A 128 -6.31 -0.43 -13.75
CA ALA A 128 -7.23 0.53 -14.36
C ALA A 128 -8.68 0.02 -14.35
N PHE A 129 -8.89 -1.29 -14.59
CA PHE A 129 -10.20 -1.91 -14.48
C PHE A 129 -10.78 -1.76 -13.06
N PHE A 130 -10.03 -2.15 -12.03
CA PHE A 130 -10.51 -2.09 -10.64
C PHE A 130 -10.69 -0.65 -10.15
N GLN A 131 -9.82 0.27 -10.57
CA GLN A 131 -9.96 1.69 -10.29
C GLN A 131 -11.26 2.26 -10.88
N ASN A 132 -11.58 1.92 -12.13
CA ASN A 132 -12.83 2.36 -12.75
C ASN A 132 -14.04 1.71 -12.05
N LEU A 133 -13.98 0.41 -11.75
CA LEU A 133 -15.05 -0.28 -11.01
C LEU A 133 -15.32 0.39 -9.65
N GLU A 134 -14.27 0.69 -8.87
CA GLU A 134 -14.38 1.40 -7.59
C GLU A 134 -15.06 2.77 -7.77
N MET A 135 -14.69 3.52 -8.82
CA MET A 135 -15.31 4.81 -9.11
C MET A 135 -16.82 4.70 -9.39
N HIS A 136 -17.25 3.70 -10.16
CA HIS A 136 -18.68 3.47 -10.44
C HIS A 136 -19.43 3.00 -9.20
N VAL A 137 -18.91 2.00 -8.47
CA VAL A 137 -19.56 1.48 -7.25
C VAL A 137 -19.69 2.57 -6.19
N ARG A 138 -18.68 3.44 -6.04
CA ARG A 138 -18.76 4.58 -5.13
C ARG A 138 -19.92 5.54 -5.45
N SER A 139 -20.19 5.78 -6.74
CA SER A 139 -21.30 6.66 -7.18
C SER A 139 -22.65 6.02 -6.96
N GLU A 140 -22.79 4.76 -7.38
CA GLU A 140 -24.08 4.07 -7.49
C GLU A 140 -24.46 3.30 -6.22
N PHE A 141 -23.49 3.01 -5.34
CA PHE A 141 -23.68 2.30 -4.09
C PHE A 141 -22.91 3.00 -2.94
N PRO A 142 -23.31 4.24 -2.60
CA PRO A 142 -22.59 5.05 -1.63
C PRO A 142 -22.63 4.45 -0.22
N PRO A 143 -21.66 4.76 0.65
CA PRO A 143 -21.64 4.25 2.02
C PRO A 143 -22.91 4.58 2.80
N LEU A 144 -23.46 3.58 3.49
CA LEU A 144 -24.76 3.64 4.18
C LEU A 144 -24.90 4.81 5.17
N CYS A 145 -23.80 5.17 5.85
CA CYS A 145 -23.81 6.23 6.86
C CYS A 145 -23.60 7.64 6.27
N GLY A 146 -23.71 7.81 4.95
CA GLY A 146 -23.58 9.11 4.28
C GLY A 146 -22.16 9.68 4.25
N ARG A 147 -21.15 8.87 4.60
CA ARG A 147 -19.74 9.26 4.51
C ARG A 147 -19.28 9.12 3.06
N ASP A 148 -18.60 10.12 2.52
CA ASP A 148 -17.91 9.97 1.24
C ASP A 148 -16.76 8.96 1.37
N HIS A 149 -16.75 7.95 0.49
CA HIS A 149 -15.81 6.84 0.54
C HIS A 149 -14.36 7.32 0.36
N LEU A 150 -14.09 8.20 -0.60
CA LEU A 150 -12.73 8.68 -0.86
C LEU A 150 -12.23 9.53 0.30
N ALA A 151 -13.09 10.37 0.88
CA ALA A 151 -12.79 11.15 2.08
C ALA A 151 -12.63 10.27 3.34
N PHE A 152 -13.21 9.07 3.36
CA PHE A 152 -12.92 8.07 4.40
C PHE A 152 -11.55 7.44 4.16
N ARG A 153 -11.27 6.88 2.98
CA ARG A 153 -9.96 6.28 2.66
C ARG A 153 -8.80 7.28 2.67
N SER A 154 -9.11 8.57 2.61
CA SER A 154 -8.17 9.69 2.71
C SER A 154 -8.19 10.43 4.06
N TYR A 155 -8.56 9.76 5.16
CA TYR A 155 -8.85 10.44 6.43
C TYR A 155 -7.71 11.33 6.95
N TYR A 156 -6.48 10.80 7.00
CA TYR A 156 -5.29 11.54 7.47
C TYR A 156 -4.38 11.98 6.32
N HIS A 157 -4.27 11.15 5.29
CA HIS A 157 -3.46 11.39 4.10
C HIS A 157 -4.30 11.04 2.86
N PRO A 158 -4.17 11.77 1.75
CA PRO A 158 -4.83 11.43 0.49
C PRO A 158 -4.50 9.99 0.06
N CYS A 159 -5.53 9.16 -0.16
CA CYS A 159 -5.34 7.80 -0.65
C CYS A 159 -4.48 7.81 -1.92
N LYS A 160 -3.45 6.97 -1.97
CA LYS A 160 -2.50 6.92 -3.09
C LYS A 160 -2.25 5.48 -3.50
N ASP A 161 -2.48 5.19 -4.78
CA ASP A 161 -2.17 3.93 -5.45
C ASP A 161 -2.72 2.67 -4.76
N VAL A 162 -3.96 2.77 -4.23
CA VAL A 162 -4.73 1.63 -3.68
C VAL A 162 -6.17 1.72 -4.18
N VAL A 163 -6.73 0.57 -4.54
CA VAL A 163 -8.16 0.38 -4.81
C VAL A 163 -8.79 -0.38 -3.65
N ASP A 164 -9.94 0.09 -3.17
CA ASP A 164 -10.69 -0.57 -2.10
C ASP A 164 -11.46 -1.80 -2.61
N GLY A 165 -10.85 -2.97 -2.46
CA GLY A 165 -11.45 -4.26 -2.85
C GLY A 165 -12.78 -4.55 -2.15
N ASP A 166 -12.94 -4.13 -0.89
CA ASP A 166 -14.17 -4.34 -0.11
C ASP A 166 -15.34 -3.54 -0.71
N LEU A 167 -15.06 -2.37 -1.30
CA LEU A 167 -16.06 -1.61 -2.04
C LEU A 167 -16.37 -2.30 -3.37
N CYS A 168 -15.34 -2.70 -4.13
CA CYS A 168 -15.54 -3.37 -5.41
C CYS A 168 -16.37 -4.67 -5.30
N GLU A 169 -16.19 -5.45 -4.24
CA GLU A 169 -17.00 -6.67 -3.99
C GLU A 169 -18.48 -6.36 -3.76
N GLN A 170 -18.85 -5.15 -3.35
CA GLN A 170 -20.26 -4.74 -3.20
C GLN A 170 -21.00 -4.64 -4.53
N PHE A 171 -20.29 -4.65 -5.67
CA PHE A 171 -20.91 -4.74 -6.99
C PHE A 171 -21.96 -5.87 -7.07
N GLY A 172 -21.67 -7.03 -6.47
CA GLY A 172 -22.59 -8.17 -6.45
C GLY A 172 -23.87 -7.95 -5.62
N LEU A 173 -23.89 -6.95 -4.75
CA LEU A 173 -25.03 -6.60 -3.89
C LEU A 173 -25.95 -5.55 -4.53
N MET A 174 -25.51 -4.90 -5.60
CA MET A 174 -26.26 -3.85 -6.28
C MET A 174 -27.45 -4.42 -7.06
N ASP A 175 -28.45 -3.59 -7.34
CA ASP A 175 -29.56 -4.00 -8.21
C ASP A 175 -29.06 -4.42 -9.60
N ILE A 176 -29.69 -5.44 -10.19
CA ILE A 176 -29.29 -6.01 -11.49
C ILE A 176 -29.27 -4.97 -12.61
N SER A 177 -30.17 -3.98 -12.56
CA SER A 177 -30.18 -2.86 -13.51
C SER A 177 -28.90 -2.03 -13.42
N LYS A 178 -28.42 -1.74 -12.20
CA LYS A 178 -27.20 -0.98 -11.95
C LYS A 178 -25.95 -1.78 -12.26
N GLN A 179 -25.94 -3.08 -11.95
CA GLN A 179 -24.85 -3.97 -12.37
C GLN A 179 -24.68 -3.97 -13.89
N ARG A 180 -25.79 -3.97 -14.64
CA ARG A 180 -25.76 -3.92 -16.12
C ARG A 180 -25.23 -2.59 -16.63
N GLU A 181 -25.74 -1.47 -16.12
CA GLU A 181 -25.29 -0.12 -16.47
C GLU A 181 -23.76 0.02 -16.31
N ILE A 182 -23.23 -0.35 -15.14
CA ILE A 182 -21.79 -0.30 -14.86
C ILE A 182 -21.02 -1.27 -15.77
N SER A 183 -21.55 -2.47 -16.01
CA SER A 183 -20.87 -3.44 -16.87
C SER A 183 -20.76 -2.95 -18.32
N GLU A 184 -21.79 -2.28 -18.83
CA GLU A 184 -21.78 -1.67 -20.16
C GLU A 184 -20.75 -0.53 -20.24
N GLU A 185 -20.66 0.34 -19.22
CA GLU A 185 -19.66 1.41 -19.16
C GLU A 185 -18.22 0.88 -19.10
N LEU A 186 -18.01 -0.32 -18.54
CA LEU A 186 -16.71 -0.98 -18.45
C LEU A 186 -16.40 -1.88 -19.66
N ASP A 187 -17.25 -1.93 -20.68
CA ASP A 187 -17.15 -2.85 -21.83
C ASP A 187 -17.00 -4.32 -21.39
N LYS A 188 -17.81 -4.73 -20.40
CA LYS A 188 -17.84 -6.09 -19.83
C LYS A 188 -19.26 -6.57 -19.62
N THR A 189 -19.39 -7.86 -19.38
CA THR A 189 -20.62 -8.43 -18.82
C THR A 189 -20.54 -8.47 -17.30
N VAL A 190 -21.70 -8.46 -16.63
CA VAL A 190 -21.80 -8.68 -15.17
C VAL A 190 -21.02 -9.93 -14.73
N SER A 191 -21.14 -11.03 -15.49
CA SER A 191 -20.45 -12.28 -15.18
C SER A 191 -18.92 -12.15 -15.28
N GLU A 192 -18.41 -11.39 -16.24
CA GLU A 192 -16.97 -11.14 -16.36
C GLU A 192 -16.43 -10.29 -15.21
N ILE A 193 -17.20 -9.30 -14.75
CA ILE A 193 -16.83 -8.48 -13.59
C ILE A 193 -16.80 -9.34 -12.32
N SER A 194 -17.87 -10.11 -12.05
CA SER A 194 -17.91 -11.04 -10.92
C SER A 194 -16.76 -12.02 -10.96
N LYS A 195 -16.46 -12.58 -12.14
CA LYS A 195 -15.35 -13.50 -12.31
C LYS A 195 -14.00 -12.82 -12.02
N LYS A 196 -13.77 -11.59 -12.47
CA LYS A 196 -12.54 -10.84 -12.18
C LYS A 196 -12.35 -10.57 -10.68
N LEU A 197 -13.43 -10.24 -9.95
CA LEU A 197 -13.42 -10.08 -8.49
C LEU A 197 -13.04 -11.40 -7.79
N GLU A 198 -13.61 -12.52 -8.25
CA GLU A 198 -13.28 -13.84 -7.71
C GLU A 198 -11.85 -14.28 -8.07
N ASP A 199 -11.40 -14.02 -9.30
CA ASP A 199 -10.07 -14.37 -9.79
C ASP A 199 -8.97 -13.66 -9.00
N ILE A 200 -9.14 -12.37 -8.63
CA ILE A 200 -8.15 -11.68 -7.80
C ILE A 200 -8.12 -12.23 -6.37
N ARG A 201 -9.28 -12.56 -5.80
CA ARG A 201 -9.37 -13.15 -4.46
C ARG A 201 -8.71 -14.53 -4.41
N THR A 202 -9.09 -15.43 -5.31
CA THR A 202 -8.57 -16.81 -5.36
C THR A 202 -7.07 -16.88 -5.70
N ARG A 203 -6.52 -15.85 -6.34
CA ARG A 203 -5.08 -15.76 -6.63
C ARG A 203 -4.23 -15.54 -5.39
N TYR A 204 -4.74 -14.82 -4.39
CA TYR A 204 -3.97 -14.43 -3.19
C TYR A 204 -4.53 -15.02 -1.89
N ALA A 205 -5.78 -15.44 -1.88
CA ALA A 205 -6.53 -15.81 -0.68
C ALA A 205 -7.55 -16.92 -0.98
N PHE A 206 -8.43 -17.17 0.00
CA PHE A 206 -9.44 -18.22 0.02
C PHE A 206 -10.88 -17.70 -0.09
#